data_AF-G0MI22-F1
#
_entry.id   AF-G0MI22-F1
#
_cell.length_a   1.000
_cell.length_b   1.000
_cell.length_c   1.000
_cell.angle_alpha   90.00
_cell.angle_beta   90.00
_cell.angle_gamma   90.00
#
_symmetry.space_group_name_H-M   'P 1'
#
loop_
_entity.id
_entity.type
_entity.pdbx_description
1 polymer ?
#
loop_
_entity_poly.entity_id
_entity_poly.type
_entity_poly.pdbx_seq_one_letter_code
_entity_poly.pdbx_strand_id
1 'polypeptide(L)'
;MLFKLASLFCIVQISESLLLRVNEFGLHEAANFTRQWLSMAGPHMKMPEIRQSFYNSFAGGEMTVTNITIKRFVPPLIRFRPSDHSFLYMSTLSGYAQVSAEWSVESQFLHMLKIPLQGQIHAQMTGLISEIAMQITQDNEVEVHHCVAQIRDLRVAFEGSVAADVIHWFRQSVTRAIRRTLEEKNTIIVLGILRYDEKPLASMGRGSTVSVPYKPHHQSFSRCLCCLRNGVHIKKFQVTLIQSMQSIAMTQHHVDVRMRSDLIWDNEFVESGMIENSTLASVEALPRSTRMIDMFIDEHTVQSIIAAAHFAGHLKTKIESPFLKTSCDVLCIGTVLPELAEQVPNRTLSVEAATLSPPVIDLQQGRALVYLNASLNVFAEPPLKSVEGSMLTINVETEFTLTMEMRNKRVKGYINMINAQANLVDSKVGLMSQKTVDFLVNMSTPFLEDAVDVLIGRGLIVADPFQFPSTNEHLSIHDKCLRWEADIVMPTVVAHTNVF
;
A
#
# COMPACT_ATOMS: atom_id res chain seq x y z
N MET A 1 54.20 -14.65 4.24
CA MET A 1 53.20 -15.36 3.42
C MET A 1 52.07 -15.85 4.34
N LEU A 2 51.31 -14.92 4.92
CA LEU A 2 50.22 -15.21 5.89
C LEU A 2 49.35 -13.96 6.11
N PHE A 3 48.76 -13.46 5.02
CA PHE A 3 47.75 -12.39 5.03
C PHE A 3 46.80 -12.66 3.86
N LYS A 4 45.71 -13.38 4.12
CA LYS A 4 44.50 -13.46 3.28
C LYS A 4 43.48 -14.35 4.01
N LEU A 5 42.20 -13.96 3.94
CA LEU A 5 41.00 -14.61 4.53
C LEU A 5 40.58 -14.17 5.94
N ALA A 6 40.61 -12.87 6.22
CA ALA A 6 39.50 -12.26 6.97
C ALA A 6 38.46 -11.83 5.93
N SER A 7 37.64 -12.79 5.52
CA SER A 7 36.41 -12.54 4.79
C SER A 7 35.55 -11.65 5.67
N LEU A 8 35.53 -10.37 5.30
CA LEU A 8 34.60 -9.37 5.78
C LEU A 8 33.20 -9.84 5.34
N PHE A 9 32.55 -10.67 6.15
CA PHE A 9 31.10 -10.79 6.10
C PHE A 9 30.56 -9.44 6.59
N CYS A 10 30.51 -8.45 5.68
CA CYS A 10 29.54 -7.39 5.80
C CYS A 10 28.18 -8.09 5.75
N ILE A 11 27.62 -8.40 6.91
CA ILE A 11 26.21 -8.74 7.04
C ILE A 11 25.50 -7.48 6.53
N VAL A 12 25.02 -7.56 5.28
CA VAL A 12 24.20 -6.52 4.68
C VAL A 12 22.90 -6.54 5.48
N GLN A 13 22.83 -5.67 6.49
CA GLN A 13 21.63 -5.49 7.28
C GLN A 13 20.67 -4.68 6.42
N ILE A 14 19.66 -5.36 5.91
CA ILE A 14 18.67 -4.79 4.99
C ILE A 14 17.76 -3.89 5.82
N SER A 15 17.68 -2.60 5.47
CA SER A 15 16.85 -1.64 6.19
C SER A 15 15.37 -1.76 5.80
N GLU A 16 14.52 -1.84 6.81
CA GLU A 16 13.06 -1.86 6.67
C GLU A 16 12.59 -0.41 6.50
N SER A 17 12.26 -0.02 5.27
CA SER A 17 11.96 1.37 4.90
C SER A 17 10.47 1.71 5.03
N LEU A 18 9.62 0.68 4.98
CA LEU A 18 8.18 0.80 5.17
C LEU A 18 7.65 -0.42 5.93
N LEU A 19 6.88 -0.17 6.99
CA LEU A 19 6.19 -1.20 7.75
C LEU A 19 4.69 -1.00 7.64
N LEU A 20 3.98 -2.00 7.12
CA LEU A 20 2.53 -2.03 7.09
C LEU A 20 2.02 -2.99 8.17
N ARG A 21 1.27 -2.46 9.12
CA ARG A 21 0.66 -3.20 10.20
C ARG A 21 -0.84 -3.34 9.97
N VAL A 22 -1.31 -4.57 9.89
CA VAL A 22 -2.74 -4.91 9.90
C VAL A 22 -3.11 -5.35 11.30
N ASN A 23 -3.99 -4.61 11.97
CA ASN A 23 -4.37 -4.91 13.34
C ASN A 23 -5.61 -5.83 13.42
N GLU A 24 -6.10 -6.07 14.64
CA GLU A 24 -7.27 -6.90 14.88
C GLU A 24 -8.55 -6.42 14.17
N PHE A 25 -8.72 -5.10 13.98
CA PHE A 25 -9.87 -4.55 13.25
C PHE A 25 -9.76 -4.84 11.76
N GLY A 26 -8.57 -4.68 11.18
CA GLY A 26 -8.31 -5.06 9.78
C GLY A 26 -8.50 -6.56 9.54
N LEU A 27 -8.02 -7.41 10.46
CA LEU A 27 -8.21 -8.85 10.38
C LEU A 27 -9.69 -9.26 10.56
N HIS A 28 -10.44 -8.55 11.39
CA HIS A 28 -11.88 -8.76 11.52
C HIS A 28 -12.62 -8.41 10.22
N GLU A 29 -12.24 -7.31 9.57
CA GLU A 29 -12.85 -6.93 8.29
C GLU A 29 -12.47 -7.89 7.16
N ALA A 30 -11.24 -8.38 7.14
CA ALA A 30 -10.84 -9.47 6.24
C ALA A 30 -11.72 -10.72 6.47
N ALA A 31 -12.01 -11.09 7.71
CA ALA A 31 -12.90 -12.22 8.03
C ALA A 31 -14.35 -12.00 7.54
N ASN A 32 -14.87 -10.77 7.68
CA ASN A 32 -16.18 -10.41 7.13
C ASN A 32 -16.22 -10.52 5.61
N PHE A 33 -15.17 -10.05 4.94
CA PHE A 33 -15.04 -10.14 3.50
C PHE A 33 -14.97 -11.61 3.04
N THR A 34 -14.12 -12.45 3.65
CA THR A 34 -14.05 -13.89 3.36
C THR A 34 -15.40 -14.57 3.55
N ARG A 35 -16.15 -14.20 4.60
CA ARG A 35 -17.50 -14.73 4.85
C ARG A 35 -18.46 -14.35 3.73
N GLN A 36 -18.44 -13.09 3.28
CA GLN A 36 -19.27 -12.64 2.17
C GLN A 36 -18.90 -13.36 0.88
N TRP A 37 -17.62 -13.46 0.55
CA TRP A 37 -17.13 -14.22 -0.60
C TRP A 37 -17.60 -15.68 -0.56
N LEU A 38 -17.46 -16.35 0.58
CA LEU A 38 -17.93 -17.73 0.79
C LEU A 38 -19.43 -17.89 0.59
N SER A 39 -20.23 -16.89 0.93
CA SER A 39 -21.69 -16.94 0.70
C SER A 39 -22.06 -17.02 -0.78
N MET A 40 -21.24 -16.43 -1.65
CA MET A 40 -21.46 -16.45 -3.10
C MET A 40 -20.77 -17.64 -3.76
N ALA A 41 -19.53 -17.95 -3.37
CA ALA A 41 -18.77 -19.05 -3.95
C ALA A 41 -19.28 -20.43 -3.51
N GLY A 42 -19.76 -20.54 -2.26
CA GLY A 42 -20.20 -21.80 -1.65
C GLY A 42 -21.22 -22.58 -2.50
N PRO A 43 -22.36 -21.98 -2.92
CA PRO A 43 -23.36 -22.66 -3.76
C PRO A 43 -22.83 -23.19 -5.10
N HIS A 44 -21.77 -22.58 -5.66
CA HIS A 44 -21.19 -22.95 -6.95
C HIS A 44 -20.00 -23.92 -6.83
N MET A 45 -19.62 -24.28 -5.62
CA MET A 45 -18.49 -25.16 -5.38
C MET A 45 -18.81 -26.59 -5.80
N LYS A 46 -18.02 -27.13 -6.74
CA LYS A 46 -18.13 -28.52 -7.18
C LYS A 46 -17.55 -29.43 -6.10
N MET A 47 -18.41 -30.25 -5.51
CA MET A 47 -18.00 -31.25 -4.53
C MET A 47 -17.57 -32.54 -5.25
N PRO A 48 -16.42 -33.13 -4.91
CA PRO A 48 -15.95 -34.38 -5.53
C PRO A 48 -16.82 -35.56 -5.09
N GLU A 49 -16.94 -36.56 -5.98
CA GLU A 49 -17.65 -37.81 -5.71
C GLU A 49 -17.16 -38.49 -4.41
N ILE A 50 -18.07 -39.18 -3.74
CA ILE A 50 -17.80 -39.93 -2.51
C ILE A 50 -18.08 -41.41 -2.81
N ARG A 51 -17.11 -42.28 -2.52
CA ARG A 51 -17.23 -43.72 -2.68
C ARG A 51 -17.00 -44.43 -1.36
N GLN A 52 -17.85 -45.39 -1.02
CA GLN A 52 -17.77 -46.16 0.21
C GLN A 52 -18.06 -47.64 -0.07
N SER A 53 -17.10 -48.52 0.19
CA SER A 53 -17.28 -49.95 0.09
C SER A 53 -17.72 -50.58 1.42
N PHE A 54 -18.52 -51.65 1.33
CA PHE A 54 -19.01 -52.45 2.46
C PHE A 54 -18.64 -53.91 2.24
N TYR A 55 -17.74 -54.45 3.07
CA TYR A 55 -17.23 -55.82 2.92
C TYR A 55 -17.88 -56.85 3.86
N ASN A 56 -18.46 -56.43 4.99
CA ASN A 56 -18.87 -57.33 6.09
C ASN A 56 -20.39 -57.48 6.25
N SER A 57 -21.17 -57.30 5.20
CA SER A 57 -22.63 -57.44 5.26
C SER A 57 -23.15 -58.33 4.13
N PHE A 58 -24.30 -58.98 4.35
CA PHE A 58 -25.00 -59.77 3.32
C PHE A 58 -25.33 -58.96 2.05
N ALA A 59 -25.23 -57.63 2.13
CA ALA A 59 -25.39 -56.67 1.04
C ALA A 59 -24.05 -56.01 0.65
N GLY A 60 -22.95 -56.78 0.66
CA GLY A 60 -21.63 -56.30 0.25
C GLY A 60 -21.67 -55.62 -1.13
N GLY A 61 -21.00 -54.47 -1.24
CA GLY A 61 -21.07 -53.61 -2.41
C GLY A 61 -20.33 -52.29 -2.24
N GLU A 62 -20.34 -51.47 -3.29
CA GLU A 62 -19.79 -50.11 -3.29
C GLU A 62 -20.92 -49.09 -3.48
N MET A 63 -21.01 -48.11 -2.59
CA MET A 63 -21.92 -46.98 -2.75
C MET A 63 -21.15 -45.80 -3.31
N THR A 64 -21.70 -45.17 -4.36
CA THR A 64 -21.18 -43.94 -4.92
C THR A 64 -22.19 -42.81 -4.74
N VAL A 65 -21.70 -41.62 -4.38
CA VAL A 65 -22.49 -40.40 -4.28
C VAL A 65 -21.95 -39.40 -5.29
N THR A 66 -22.79 -39.02 -6.24
CA THR A 66 -22.46 -38.18 -7.41
C THR A 66 -23.38 -36.97 -7.48
N ASN A 67 -23.10 -36.05 -8.42
CA ASN A 67 -23.92 -34.85 -8.66
C ASN A 67 -24.23 -34.04 -7.38
N ILE A 68 -23.22 -33.88 -6.52
CA ILE A 68 -23.35 -33.20 -5.24
C ILE A 68 -23.51 -31.69 -5.48
N THR A 69 -24.68 -31.15 -5.14
CA THR A 69 -25.04 -29.74 -5.31
C THR A 69 -25.41 -29.09 -3.98
N ILE A 70 -24.89 -27.89 -3.73
CA ILE A 70 -25.19 -27.12 -2.52
C ILE A 70 -26.42 -26.26 -2.79
N LYS A 71 -27.58 -26.64 -2.24
CA LYS A 71 -28.86 -25.94 -2.42
C LYS A 71 -28.94 -24.65 -1.61
N ARG A 72 -28.38 -24.67 -0.40
CA ARG A 72 -28.35 -23.52 0.50
C ARG A 72 -27.07 -23.54 1.29
N PHE A 73 -26.38 -22.40 1.34
CA PHE A 73 -25.16 -22.24 2.11
C PHE A 73 -25.25 -20.97 2.93
N VAL A 74 -24.98 -21.09 4.23
CA VAL A 74 -24.79 -19.95 5.12
C VAL A 74 -23.38 -20.09 5.68
N PRO A 75 -22.46 -19.18 5.33
CA PRO A 75 -21.08 -19.27 5.73
C PRO A 75 -20.97 -19.19 7.26
N PRO A 76 -19.98 -19.87 7.87
CA PRO A 76 -19.73 -19.76 9.29
C PRO A 76 -19.26 -18.35 9.66
N LEU A 77 -19.29 -18.03 10.95
CA LEU A 77 -18.54 -16.90 11.48
C LEU A 77 -17.05 -17.22 11.37
N ILE A 78 -16.28 -16.31 10.77
CA ILE A 78 -14.84 -16.47 10.56
C ILE A 78 -14.11 -15.51 11.50
N ARG A 79 -12.96 -15.95 12.03
CA ARG A 79 -12.07 -15.09 12.80
C ARG A 79 -10.62 -15.45 12.51
N PHE A 80 -9.85 -14.44 12.13
CA PHE A 80 -8.40 -14.52 12.03
C PHE A 80 -7.75 -14.13 13.37
N ARG A 81 -6.73 -14.88 13.77
CA ARG A 81 -5.91 -14.62 14.96
C ARG A 81 -4.44 -14.83 14.62
N PRO A 82 -3.61 -13.80 14.65
CA PRO A 82 -2.18 -13.96 14.46
C PRO A 82 -1.55 -14.51 15.75
N SER A 83 -0.40 -15.15 15.60
CA SER A 83 0.39 -15.75 16.68
C SER A 83 1.84 -15.31 16.56
N ASP A 84 2.51 -15.21 17.70
CA ASP A 84 3.94 -14.92 17.85
C ASP A 84 4.85 -16.00 17.25
N HIS A 85 4.30 -17.17 16.91
CA HIS A 85 5.03 -18.27 16.27
C HIS A 85 4.95 -18.25 14.73
N SER A 86 4.71 -17.08 14.12
CA SER A 86 4.53 -16.92 12.66
C SER A 86 3.36 -17.70 12.07
N PHE A 87 2.34 -17.97 12.88
CA PHE A 87 1.10 -18.61 12.44
C PHE A 87 -0.06 -17.61 12.41
N LEU A 88 -0.87 -17.68 11.35
CA LEU A 88 -2.18 -17.06 11.27
C LEU A 88 -3.24 -18.15 11.40
N TYR A 89 -4.01 -18.10 12.48
CA TYR A 89 -5.11 -19.03 12.70
C TYR A 89 -6.39 -18.48 12.09
N MET A 90 -7.00 -19.22 11.18
CA MET A 90 -8.38 -19.01 10.75
C MET A 90 -9.29 -19.99 11.48
N SER A 91 -10.13 -19.46 12.34
CA SER A 91 -11.16 -20.23 13.03
C SER A 91 -12.53 -19.96 12.44
N THR A 92 -13.33 -21.00 12.28
CA THR A 92 -14.72 -20.89 11.86
C THR A 92 -15.64 -21.49 12.92
N LEU A 93 -16.77 -20.83 13.14
CA LEU A 93 -17.78 -21.27 14.10
C LEU A 93 -19.17 -21.13 13.48
N SER A 94 -20.00 -22.16 13.67
CA SER A 94 -21.37 -22.22 13.13
C SER A 94 -21.38 -22.48 11.62
N GLY A 95 -22.38 -21.99 10.90
CA GLY A 95 -22.56 -22.28 9.48
C GLY A 95 -23.55 -23.41 9.24
N TYR A 96 -24.12 -23.36 8.04
CA TYR A 96 -25.19 -24.25 7.61
C TYR A 96 -25.02 -24.56 6.13
N ALA A 97 -25.16 -25.82 5.77
CA ALA A 97 -25.22 -26.24 4.39
C ALA A 97 -26.35 -27.25 4.18
N GLN A 98 -27.11 -27.05 3.11
CA GLN A 98 -28.06 -28.02 2.59
C GLN A 98 -27.55 -28.52 1.26
N VAL A 99 -27.34 -29.82 1.18
CA VAL A 99 -26.72 -30.50 0.04
C VAL A 99 -27.71 -31.50 -0.53
N SER A 100 -27.78 -31.57 -1.85
CA SER A 100 -28.53 -32.58 -2.60
C SER A 100 -27.55 -33.36 -3.45
N ALA A 101 -27.65 -34.67 -3.47
CA ALA A 101 -26.77 -35.52 -4.27
C ALA A 101 -27.51 -36.76 -4.76
N GLU A 102 -26.99 -37.38 -5.80
CA GLU A 102 -27.45 -38.67 -6.30
C GLU A 102 -26.63 -39.77 -5.65
N TRP A 103 -27.25 -40.91 -5.37
CA TRP A 103 -26.53 -42.08 -4.89
C TRP A 103 -26.83 -43.31 -5.74
N SER A 104 -25.84 -44.17 -5.88
CA SER A 104 -25.99 -45.50 -6.46
C SER A 104 -25.24 -46.53 -5.62
N VAL A 105 -25.73 -47.77 -5.59
CA VAL A 105 -25.07 -48.91 -4.95
C VAL A 105 -24.81 -50.00 -5.98
N GLU A 106 -23.58 -50.46 -6.05
CA GLU A 106 -23.19 -51.61 -6.84
C GLU A 106 -23.07 -52.83 -5.91
N SER A 107 -24.03 -53.75 -5.99
CA SER A 107 -24.01 -55.00 -5.23
C SER A 107 -24.55 -56.15 -6.07
N GLN A 108 -23.75 -57.21 -6.22
CA GLN A 108 -24.15 -58.42 -6.97
C GLN A 108 -25.38 -59.09 -6.35
N PHE A 109 -25.47 -59.09 -5.01
CA PHE A 109 -26.58 -59.70 -4.29
C PHE A 109 -27.88 -58.90 -4.46
N LEU A 110 -27.83 -57.58 -4.23
CA LEU A 110 -29.04 -56.76 -4.35
C LEU A 110 -29.53 -56.64 -5.81
N HIS A 111 -28.60 -56.68 -6.77
CA HIS A 111 -28.93 -56.74 -8.19
C HIS A 111 -29.69 -58.03 -8.54
N MET A 112 -29.33 -59.19 -7.94
CA MET A 112 -30.07 -60.45 -8.10
C MET A 112 -31.53 -60.34 -7.62
N LEU A 113 -31.78 -59.54 -6.58
CA LEU A 113 -33.11 -59.29 -6.02
C LEU A 113 -33.93 -58.25 -6.81
N LYS A 114 -33.39 -57.69 -7.90
CA LYS A 114 -34.02 -56.65 -8.74
C LYS A 114 -34.45 -55.40 -7.95
N ILE A 115 -33.75 -55.09 -6.86
CA ILE A 115 -34.01 -53.90 -6.04
C ILE A 115 -33.38 -52.69 -6.74
N PRO A 116 -34.07 -51.53 -6.88
CA PRO A 116 -33.48 -50.36 -7.51
C PRO A 116 -32.38 -49.77 -6.62
N LEU A 117 -31.13 -49.74 -7.11
CA LEU A 117 -29.97 -49.33 -6.32
C LEU A 117 -29.56 -47.87 -6.57
N GLN A 118 -30.53 -47.00 -6.83
CA GLN A 118 -30.28 -45.58 -7.08
C GLN A 118 -31.35 -44.70 -6.44
N GLY A 119 -30.97 -43.49 -6.04
CA GLY A 119 -31.89 -42.52 -5.46
C GLY A 119 -31.25 -41.17 -5.20
N GLN A 120 -31.91 -40.36 -4.38
CA GLN A 120 -31.48 -39.01 -4.01
C GLN A 120 -31.11 -38.96 -2.52
N ILE A 121 -30.12 -38.16 -2.17
CA ILE A 121 -29.72 -37.84 -0.81
C ILE A 121 -29.96 -36.35 -0.57
N HIS A 122 -30.66 -36.05 0.51
CA HIS A 122 -30.70 -34.71 1.09
C HIS A 122 -29.94 -34.71 2.40
N ALA A 123 -28.87 -33.92 2.46
CA ALA A 123 -28.06 -33.75 3.64
C ALA A 123 -28.19 -32.32 4.18
N GLN A 124 -28.32 -32.20 5.50
CA GLN A 124 -28.29 -30.93 6.22
C GLN A 124 -27.14 -30.98 7.22
N MET A 125 -26.30 -29.96 7.17
CA MET A 125 -25.12 -29.80 8.02
C MET A 125 -25.28 -28.54 8.85
N THR A 126 -25.04 -28.64 10.16
CA THR A 126 -25.02 -27.48 11.06
C THR A 126 -23.81 -27.54 11.99
N GLY A 127 -23.35 -26.37 12.42
CA GLY A 127 -22.26 -26.26 13.37
C GLY A 127 -20.95 -26.76 12.78
N LEU A 128 -20.56 -26.20 11.64
CA LEU A 128 -19.22 -26.38 11.10
C LEU A 128 -18.24 -25.63 12.01
N ILE A 129 -17.27 -26.36 12.52
CA ILE A 129 -16.19 -25.80 13.32
C ILE A 129 -14.92 -26.16 12.58
N SER A 130 -14.11 -25.17 12.23
CA SER A 130 -12.79 -25.46 11.68
C SER A 130 -11.74 -24.57 12.29
N GLU A 131 -10.54 -25.10 12.42
CA GLU A 131 -9.36 -24.37 12.84
C GLU A 131 -8.23 -24.68 11.87
N ILE A 132 -7.66 -23.62 11.31
CA ILE A 132 -6.69 -23.70 10.23
C ILE A 132 -5.50 -22.85 10.62
N ALA A 133 -4.36 -23.49 10.83
CA ALA A 133 -3.10 -22.83 11.10
C ALA A 133 -2.37 -22.64 9.77
N MET A 134 -2.19 -21.38 9.38
CA MET A 134 -1.42 -21.00 8.21
C MET A 134 -0.07 -20.47 8.67
N GLN A 135 1.01 -21.02 8.14
CA GLN A 135 2.37 -20.56 8.41
C GLN A 135 2.83 -19.70 7.25
N ILE A 136 3.49 -18.59 7.54
CA ILE A 136 4.19 -17.82 6.51
C ILE A 136 5.63 -18.35 6.42
N THR A 137 6.02 -18.82 5.24
CA THR A 137 7.35 -19.34 4.97
C THR A 137 8.38 -18.21 4.84
N GLN A 138 9.67 -18.56 4.79
CA GLN A 138 10.74 -17.57 4.59
C GLN A 138 10.64 -16.87 3.22
N ASP A 139 10.02 -17.54 2.23
CA ASP A 139 9.77 -16.99 0.90
C ASP A 139 8.50 -16.12 0.85
N ASN A 140 7.91 -15.82 2.01
CA ASN A 140 6.64 -15.10 2.18
C ASN A 140 5.44 -15.80 1.50
N GLU A 141 5.51 -17.13 1.35
CA GLU A 141 4.37 -17.94 0.90
C GLU A 141 3.52 -18.36 2.10
N VAL A 142 2.21 -18.47 1.90
CA VAL A 142 1.27 -18.89 2.95
C VAL A 142 1.01 -20.38 2.79
N GLU A 143 1.54 -21.19 3.70
CA GLU A 143 1.34 -22.64 3.73
C GLU A 143 0.34 -23.06 4.80
N VAL A 144 -0.53 -24.01 4.49
CA VAL A 144 -1.43 -24.59 5.50
C VAL A 144 -0.70 -25.69 6.26
N HIS A 145 -0.30 -25.41 7.49
CA HIS A 145 0.41 -26.37 8.35
C HIS A 145 -0.55 -27.36 9.02
N HIS A 146 -1.72 -26.87 9.46
CA HIS A 146 -2.71 -27.69 10.15
C HIS A 146 -4.11 -27.26 9.76
N CYS A 147 -5.00 -28.23 9.53
CA CYS A 147 -6.41 -27.98 9.27
C CYS A 147 -7.23 -29.06 9.97
N VAL A 148 -8.11 -28.63 10.86
CA VAL A 148 -9.09 -29.49 11.53
C VAL A 148 -10.46 -28.94 11.22
N ALA A 149 -11.37 -29.83 10.83
CA ALA A 149 -12.76 -29.52 10.63
C ALA A 149 -13.62 -30.54 11.35
N GLN A 150 -14.71 -30.06 11.94
CA GLN A 150 -15.67 -30.88 12.67
C GLN A 150 -17.09 -30.43 12.32
N ILE A 151 -17.96 -31.41 12.05
CA ILE A 151 -19.38 -31.17 11.81
C ILE A 151 -20.17 -31.64 13.04
N ARG A 152 -20.81 -30.69 13.74
CA ARG A 152 -21.56 -31.00 14.97
C ARG A 152 -22.78 -31.87 14.72
N ASP A 153 -23.64 -31.49 13.76
CA ASP A 153 -24.83 -32.26 13.39
C ASP A 153 -24.89 -32.43 11.86
N LEU A 154 -25.04 -33.67 11.43
CA LEU A 154 -25.18 -34.07 10.03
C LEU A 154 -26.42 -34.96 9.94
N ARG A 155 -27.46 -34.44 9.30
CA ARG A 155 -28.71 -35.15 9.06
C ARG A 155 -28.76 -35.56 7.60
N VAL A 156 -28.74 -36.86 7.37
CA VAL A 156 -28.87 -37.44 6.03
C VAL A 156 -30.25 -38.08 5.92
N ALA A 157 -30.99 -37.67 4.90
CA ALA A 157 -32.25 -38.27 4.47
C ALA A 157 -32.03 -38.88 3.07
N PHE A 158 -32.47 -40.12 2.91
CA PHE A 158 -32.44 -40.83 1.63
C PHE A 158 -33.85 -40.85 1.08
N GLU A 159 -34.01 -40.40 -0.16
CA GLU A 159 -35.27 -40.45 -0.89
C GLU A 159 -35.13 -41.41 -2.08
N GLY A 160 -36.16 -42.22 -2.31
CA GLY A 160 -36.16 -43.24 -3.35
C GLY A 160 -36.97 -44.50 -2.98
N SER A 161 -36.86 -45.53 -3.82
CA SER A 161 -37.58 -46.82 -3.70
C SER A 161 -37.27 -47.61 -2.42
N VAL A 162 -37.79 -48.84 -2.30
CA VAL A 162 -37.57 -49.82 -1.20
C VAL A 162 -36.10 -49.96 -0.77
N ALA A 163 -35.13 -49.63 -1.62
CA ALA A 163 -33.71 -49.59 -1.25
C ALA A 163 -33.37 -48.54 -0.18
N ALA A 164 -34.15 -47.46 -0.04
CA ALA A 164 -33.98 -46.48 1.02
C ALA A 164 -34.18 -47.11 2.41
N ASP A 165 -35.10 -48.08 2.54
CA ASP A 165 -35.32 -48.84 3.79
C ASP A 165 -34.13 -49.76 4.10
N VAL A 166 -33.54 -50.38 3.08
CA VAL A 166 -32.32 -51.20 3.23
C VAL A 166 -31.13 -50.32 3.63
N ILE A 167 -31.01 -49.13 3.04
CA ILE A 167 -29.96 -48.15 3.38
C ILE A 167 -30.16 -47.58 4.78
N HIS A 168 -31.37 -47.59 5.32
CA HIS A 168 -31.61 -47.21 6.72
C HIS A 168 -30.77 -48.05 7.69
N TRP A 169 -30.46 -49.32 7.35
CA TRP A 169 -29.58 -50.18 8.16
C TRP A 169 -28.13 -49.70 8.14
N PHE A 170 -27.69 -49.06 7.05
CA PHE A 170 -26.35 -48.52 6.86
C PHE A 170 -26.25 -47.02 7.16
N ARG A 171 -27.36 -46.37 7.55
CA ARG A 171 -27.44 -44.91 7.74
C ARG A 171 -26.32 -44.38 8.63
N GLN A 172 -26.02 -45.07 9.74
CA GLN A 172 -24.94 -44.67 10.64
C GLN A 172 -23.55 -44.76 9.97
N SER A 173 -23.29 -45.84 9.23
CA SER A 173 -22.02 -46.05 8.54
C SER A 173 -21.83 -45.04 7.41
N VAL A 174 -22.86 -44.82 6.60
CA VAL A 174 -22.82 -43.84 5.50
C VAL A 174 -22.70 -42.41 6.04
N THR A 175 -23.45 -42.06 7.08
CA THR A 175 -23.36 -40.72 7.70
C THR A 175 -21.97 -40.49 8.28
N ARG A 176 -21.35 -41.49 8.93
CA ARG A 176 -19.96 -41.39 9.42
C ARG A 176 -18.95 -41.26 8.28
N ALA A 177 -19.13 -42.01 7.18
CA ALA A 177 -18.28 -41.92 6.01
C ALA A 177 -18.37 -40.54 5.36
N ILE A 178 -19.58 -40.05 5.07
CA ILE A 178 -19.83 -38.71 4.53
C ILE A 178 -19.24 -37.64 5.46
N ARG A 179 -19.46 -37.75 6.78
CA ARG A 179 -18.88 -36.81 7.75
C ARG A 179 -17.36 -36.78 7.66
N ARG A 180 -16.69 -37.93 7.72
CA ARG A 180 -15.23 -38.02 7.63
C ARG A 180 -14.71 -37.45 6.33
N THR A 181 -15.32 -37.80 5.20
CA THR A 181 -14.92 -37.30 3.88
C THR A 181 -15.10 -35.79 3.77
N LEU A 182 -16.16 -35.22 4.34
CA LEU A 182 -16.38 -33.77 4.37
C LEU A 182 -15.39 -33.06 5.30
N GLU A 183 -15.12 -33.62 6.47
CA GLU A 183 -14.13 -33.08 7.42
C GLU A 183 -12.72 -33.10 6.83
N GLU A 184 -12.34 -34.18 6.15
CA GLU A 184 -11.03 -34.33 5.49
C GLU A 184 -10.89 -33.40 4.27
N LYS A 185 -11.94 -33.31 3.43
CA LYS A 185 -11.92 -32.48 2.21
C LYS A 185 -12.07 -30.98 2.50
N ASN A 186 -12.48 -30.58 3.70
CA ASN A 186 -12.60 -29.15 4.05
C ASN A 186 -11.24 -28.42 3.92
N THR A 187 -10.13 -29.13 4.16
CA THR A 187 -8.77 -28.62 3.93
C THR A 187 -8.54 -28.23 2.47
N ILE A 188 -9.06 -29.01 1.52
CA ILE A 188 -8.90 -28.75 0.07
C ILE A 188 -9.70 -27.50 -0.32
N ILE A 189 -10.89 -27.34 0.24
CA ILE A 189 -11.72 -26.15 0.00
C ILE A 189 -10.95 -24.90 0.43
N VAL A 190 -10.38 -24.92 1.63
CA VAL A 190 -9.61 -23.78 2.17
C VAL A 190 -8.38 -23.48 1.33
N LEU A 191 -7.63 -24.50 0.90
CA LEU A 191 -6.52 -24.31 -0.03
C LEU A 191 -6.98 -23.66 -1.35
N GLY A 192 -8.19 -23.97 -1.80
CA GLY A 192 -8.82 -23.30 -2.94
C GLY A 192 -9.11 -21.82 -2.69
N ILE A 193 -9.54 -21.45 -1.48
CA ILE A 193 -9.74 -20.04 -1.08
C ILE A 193 -8.41 -19.29 -1.09
N LEU A 194 -7.39 -19.86 -0.44
CA LEU A 194 -6.06 -19.24 -0.34
C LEU A 194 -5.44 -19.01 -1.71
N ARG A 195 -5.56 -19.98 -2.63
CA ARG A 195 -5.06 -19.84 -4.00
C ARG A 195 -5.83 -18.82 -4.85
N TYR A 196 -7.10 -18.55 -4.51
CA TYR A 196 -7.84 -17.48 -5.18
C TYR A 196 -7.31 -16.10 -4.79
N ASP A 197 -6.89 -15.95 -3.52
CA ASP A 197 -6.37 -14.70 -2.94
C ASP A 197 -4.86 -14.47 -3.14
N GLU A 198 -4.10 -15.44 -3.67
CA GLU A 198 -2.67 -15.27 -3.99
C GLU A 198 -2.41 -14.22 -5.08
N LYS A 199 -3.33 -14.06 -6.05
CA LYS A 199 -3.13 -13.09 -7.14
C LYS A 199 -3.09 -11.63 -6.66
N PRO A 200 -3.99 -11.17 -5.77
CA PRO A 200 -3.90 -9.86 -5.12
C PRO A 200 -2.62 -9.66 -4.30
N LEU A 201 -2.23 -10.61 -3.44
CA LEU A 201 -1.03 -10.49 -2.61
C LEU A 201 0.27 -10.46 -3.44
N ALA A 202 0.36 -11.28 -4.49
CA ALA A 202 1.49 -11.26 -5.43
C ALA A 202 1.54 -9.99 -6.32
N SER A 203 0.46 -9.21 -6.34
CA SER A 203 0.39 -7.90 -7.00
C SER A 203 0.74 -6.74 -6.06
N MET A 204 0.68 -6.96 -4.74
CA MET A 204 1.15 -6.01 -3.72
C MET A 204 2.66 -5.80 -3.91
N GLY A 205 3.07 -4.55 -4.15
CA GLY A 205 4.48 -4.19 -4.36
C GLY A 205 4.98 -4.24 -5.81
N ARG A 206 4.18 -4.66 -6.80
CA ARG A 206 4.58 -4.49 -8.22
C ARG A 206 4.36 -3.06 -8.69
N GLY A 207 5.28 -2.18 -8.28
CA GLY A 207 5.53 -0.88 -8.92
C GLY A 207 4.48 0.19 -8.65
N SER A 208 4.33 0.61 -7.38
CA SER A 208 3.67 1.87 -7.05
C SER A 208 4.50 3.04 -7.58
N THR A 209 4.24 3.45 -8.82
CA THR A 209 4.97 4.55 -9.45
C THR A 209 4.49 5.88 -8.85
N VAL A 210 5.22 6.39 -7.86
CA VAL A 210 5.06 7.78 -7.42
C VAL A 210 5.72 8.68 -8.46
N SER A 211 5.03 8.94 -9.57
CA SER A 211 5.49 9.96 -10.51
C SER A 211 5.14 11.32 -9.93
N VAL A 212 6.12 12.14 -9.56
CA VAL A 212 5.90 13.56 -9.29
C VAL A 212 5.63 14.24 -10.63
N PRO A 213 4.39 14.66 -10.96
CA PRO A 213 4.13 15.25 -12.25
C PRO A 213 4.64 16.69 -12.26
N TYR A 214 5.89 16.91 -12.67
CA TYR A 214 6.34 18.25 -13.00
C TYR A 214 5.72 18.67 -14.34
N LYS A 215 4.72 19.56 -14.29
CA LYS A 215 4.34 20.41 -15.42
C LYS A 215 4.97 21.78 -15.15
N PRO A 216 5.94 22.25 -15.95
CA PRO A 216 6.41 23.61 -15.82
C PRO A 216 5.23 24.56 -15.99
N HIS A 217 5.07 25.48 -15.05
CA HIS A 217 4.06 26.53 -15.14
C HIS A 217 4.49 27.51 -16.24
N HIS A 218 3.95 27.34 -17.44
CA HIS A 218 3.68 28.47 -18.32
C HIS A 218 2.23 28.88 -18.09
N GLN A 219 1.96 29.58 -16.98
CA GLN A 219 0.76 30.40 -16.91
C GLN A 219 1.06 31.73 -17.61
N SER A 220 1.07 31.69 -18.93
CA SER A 220 0.81 32.89 -19.74
C SER A 220 -0.65 32.83 -20.15
N PHE A 221 -1.41 33.79 -19.65
CA PHE A 221 -2.71 34.15 -20.22
C PHE A 221 -2.44 34.71 -21.63
N SER A 222 -2.53 33.87 -22.66
CA SER A 222 -2.68 34.35 -24.03
C SER A 222 -3.16 33.25 -24.96
N ARG A 223 -4.29 33.51 -25.62
CA ARG A 223 -4.71 32.82 -26.83
C ARG A 223 -3.57 32.93 -27.86
N CYS A 224 -2.95 31.83 -28.23
CA CYS A 224 -2.36 31.71 -29.56
C CYS A 224 -2.35 30.26 -30.02
N LEU A 225 -3.26 29.99 -30.97
CA LEU A 225 -3.20 28.85 -31.88
C LEU A 225 -2.10 29.15 -32.91
N CYS A 226 -1.31 28.11 -33.26
CA CYS A 226 -0.32 28.03 -34.34
C CYS A 226 1.16 28.30 -33.99
N CYS A 227 1.99 27.32 -34.41
CA CYS A 227 3.45 27.32 -34.60
C CYS A 227 4.34 26.96 -33.40
N LEU A 228 4.81 25.71 -33.31
CA LEU A 228 6.09 25.29 -33.93
C LEU A 228 6.35 23.78 -33.71
N ARG A 229 6.51 23.08 -34.85
CA ARG A 229 7.18 21.79 -34.97
C ARG A 229 8.67 22.00 -34.70
N ASN A 230 9.16 21.49 -33.58
CA ASN A 230 10.48 20.88 -33.42
C ASN A 230 10.50 20.24 -32.03
N GLY A 231 10.32 18.92 -32.01
CA GLY A 231 10.24 18.13 -30.79
C GLY A 231 11.60 18.04 -30.12
N VAL A 232 11.91 19.00 -29.25
CA VAL A 232 12.84 18.76 -28.15
C VAL A 232 12.14 17.77 -27.23
N HIS A 233 12.59 16.52 -27.22
CA HIS A 233 12.21 15.56 -26.19
C HIS A 233 12.69 16.12 -24.85
N ILE A 234 11.82 16.83 -24.13
CA ILE A 234 12.06 17.18 -22.73
C ILE A 234 12.06 15.84 -22.00
N LYS A 235 13.25 15.32 -21.69
CA LYS A 235 13.43 14.10 -20.90
C LYS A 235 12.79 14.37 -19.53
N LYS A 236 11.63 13.77 -19.30
CA LYS A 236 10.91 13.90 -18.03
C LYS A 236 11.63 12.99 -17.04
N PHE A 237 12.44 13.56 -16.17
CA PHE A 237 13.10 12.81 -15.10
C PHE A 237 12.02 12.24 -14.18
N GLN A 238 11.96 10.92 -14.10
CA GLN A 238 10.97 10.19 -13.32
C GLN A 238 11.70 9.46 -12.19
N VAL A 239 11.49 9.95 -10.98
CA VAL A 239 11.87 9.21 -9.77
C VAL A 239 10.77 8.17 -9.54
N THR A 240 11.14 6.90 -9.40
CA THR A 240 10.20 5.81 -9.13
C THR A 240 10.62 5.11 -7.85
N LEU A 241 9.71 5.02 -6.89
CA LEU A 241 9.88 4.20 -5.70
C LEU A 241 9.32 2.81 -5.99
N ILE A 242 10.14 1.77 -5.90
CA ILE A 242 9.71 0.38 -5.99
C ILE A 242 9.65 -0.18 -4.59
N GLN A 243 8.51 -0.75 -4.21
CA GLN A 243 8.31 -1.35 -2.91
C GLN A 243 8.25 -2.86 -3.05
N SER A 244 9.22 -3.58 -2.51
CA SER A 244 9.23 -5.04 -2.48
C SER A 244 8.92 -5.53 -1.07
N MET A 245 8.10 -6.57 -0.95
CA MET A 245 7.87 -7.23 0.33
C MET A 245 9.14 -7.97 0.74
N GLN A 246 9.62 -7.74 1.95
CA GLN A 246 10.83 -8.34 2.48
C GLN A 246 10.50 -9.50 3.42
N SER A 247 9.62 -9.24 4.39
CA SER A 247 9.22 -10.25 5.38
C SER A 247 7.84 -9.95 5.94
N ILE A 248 7.20 -10.97 6.52
CA ILE A 248 5.99 -10.81 7.31
C ILE A 248 6.28 -11.29 8.73
N ALA A 249 6.10 -10.41 9.69
CA ALA A 249 6.17 -10.70 11.11
C ALA A 249 4.77 -10.72 11.71
N MET A 250 4.57 -11.49 12.77
CA MET A 250 3.27 -11.60 13.44
C MET A 250 3.43 -11.49 14.95
N THR A 251 2.46 -10.86 15.57
CA THR A 251 2.28 -10.87 17.03
C THR A 251 0.88 -11.39 17.35
N GLN A 252 0.52 -11.45 18.63
CA GLN A 252 -0.83 -11.86 19.04
C GLN A 252 -1.93 -10.85 18.63
N HIS A 253 -1.57 -9.64 18.18
CA HIS A 253 -2.51 -8.55 17.93
C HIS A 253 -2.49 -7.98 16.52
N HIS A 254 -1.40 -8.19 15.78
CA HIS A 254 -1.24 -7.62 14.46
C HIS A 254 -0.35 -8.47 13.57
N VAL A 255 -0.46 -8.23 12.27
CA VAL A 255 0.41 -8.76 11.22
C VAL A 255 1.17 -7.59 10.63
N ASP A 256 2.50 -7.70 10.65
CA ASP A 256 3.44 -6.68 10.20
C ASP A 256 4.05 -7.14 8.87
N VAL A 257 3.67 -6.49 7.78
CA VAL A 257 4.27 -6.65 6.45
C VAL A 257 5.39 -5.64 6.30
N ARG A 258 6.62 -6.12 6.30
CA ARG A 258 7.83 -5.31 6.17
C ARG A 258 8.20 -5.21 4.70
N MET A 259 8.33 -3.99 4.23
CA MET A 259 8.62 -3.68 2.84
C MET A 259 9.94 -2.91 2.74
N ARG A 260 10.68 -3.26 1.70
CA ARG A 260 11.86 -2.55 1.25
C ARG A 260 11.47 -1.60 0.13
N SER A 261 11.94 -0.37 0.20
CA SER A 261 11.74 0.67 -0.79
C SER A 261 13.06 0.93 -1.51
N ASP A 262 13.12 0.56 -2.78
CA ASP A 262 14.25 0.85 -3.66
C ASP A 262 13.89 2.04 -4.55
N LEU A 263 14.81 2.99 -4.65
CA LEU A 263 14.62 4.17 -5.47
C LEU A 263 15.32 3.98 -6.81
N ILE A 264 14.55 4.10 -7.90
CA ILE A 264 15.07 4.09 -9.26
C ILE A 264 15.05 5.52 -9.80
N TRP A 265 16.21 5.98 -10.24
CA TRP A 265 16.40 7.26 -10.90
C TRP A 265 17.02 7.04 -12.28
N ASP A 266 16.35 7.50 -13.34
CA ASP A 266 16.83 7.36 -14.73
C ASP A 266 17.17 5.91 -15.14
N ASN A 267 16.41 4.93 -14.61
CA ASN A 267 16.61 3.48 -14.76
C ASN A 267 17.86 2.92 -14.05
N GLU A 268 18.54 3.70 -13.24
CA GLU A 268 19.62 3.25 -12.37
C GLU A 268 19.11 3.10 -10.94
N PHE A 269 19.53 2.03 -10.27
CA PHE A 269 19.23 1.81 -8.86
C PHE A 269 20.10 2.73 -8.02
N VAL A 270 19.47 3.51 -7.15
CA VAL A 270 20.16 4.26 -6.11
C VAL A 270 20.20 3.36 -4.88
N GLU A 271 21.35 2.79 -4.56
CA GLU A 271 21.52 2.00 -3.34
C GLU A 271 21.22 2.89 -2.12
N SER A 272 20.20 2.50 -1.35
CA SER A 272 19.98 3.09 -0.03
C SER A 272 21.05 2.57 0.93
N GLY A 273 21.62 3.48 1.72
CA GLY A 273 22.59 3.13 2.75
C GLY A 273 22.00 2.16 3.78
N MET A 274 22.88 1.42 4.48
CA MET A 274 22.44 0.58 5.61
C MET A 274 21.92 1.46 6.73
N ILE A 275 20.72 1.16 7.22
CA ILE A 275 20.13 1.85 8.38
C ILE A 275 20.04 0.85 9.52
N GLU A 276 20.47 1.28 10.70
CA GLU A 276 20.32 0.53 11.95
C GLU A 276 18.84 0.39 12.34
N ASN A 277 18.48 -0.75 12.95
CA ASN A 277 17.14 -1.14 13.43
C ASN A 277 16.46 -0.18 14.45
N SER A 278 17.01 1.01 14.66
CA SER A 278 16.52 2.03 15.60
C SER A 278 15.04 2.40 15.37
N THR A 279 14.58 2.34 14.12
CA THR A 279 13.24 2.75 13.69
C THR A 279 12.15 1.78 14.17
N LEU A 280 12.44 0.48 14.25
CA LEU A 280 11.49 -0.52 14.72
C LEU A 280 11.15 -0.33 16.21
N ALA A 281 12.16 -0.02 17.03
CA ALA A 281 11.97 0.23 18.46
C ALA A 281 11.10 1.47 18.71
N SER A 282 11.30 2.54 17.92
CA SER A 282 10.44 3.73 17.95
C SER A 282 9.01 3.40 17.56
N VAL A 283 8.79 2.56 16.54
CA VAL A 283 7.44 2.16 16.11
C VAL A 283 6.73 1.30 17.15
N GLU A 284 7.43 0.39 17.83
CA GLU A 284 6.85 -0.43 18.91
C GLU A 284 6.42 0.40 20.12
N ALA A 285 7.08 1.53 20.39
CA ALA A 285 6.73 2.45 21.47
C ALA A 285 5.46 3.28 21.19
N LEU A 286 4.98 3.31 19.94
CA LEU A 286 3.81 4.09 19.55
C LEU A 286 2.50 3.47 20.08
N PRO A 287 1.49 4.31 20.40
CA PRO A 287 0.20 3.82 20.85
C PRO A 287 -0.47 3.00 19.75
N ARG A 288 -1.23 1.98 20.15
CA ARG A 288 -1.99 1.13 19.22
C ARG A 288 -3.04 1.95 18.47
N SER A 289 -3.13 1.73 17.16
CA SER A 289 -4.18 2.32 16.32
C SER A 289 -5.55 1.75 16.62
N THR A 290 -6.54 2.59 16.36
CA THR A 290 -7.95 2.21 16.30
C THR A 290 -8.44 1.97 14.86
N ARG A 291 -7.57 2.17 13.87
CA ARG A 291 -7.83 1.99 12.43
C ARG A 291 -7.42 0.62 11.95
N MET A 292 -7.96 0.14 10.83
CA MET A 292 -7.67 -1.21 10.33
C MET A 292 -6.20 -1.45 9.96
N ILE A 293 -5.54 -0.43 9.42
CA ILE A 293 -4.13 -0.47 9.01
C ILE A 293 -3.35 0.74 9.52
N ASP A 294 -2.08 0.49 9.82
CA ASP A 294 -1.06 1.50 10.06
C ASP A 294 0.11 1.29 9.09
N MET A 295 0.57 2.34 8.45
CA MET A 295 1.76 2.35 7.63
C MET A 295 2.77 3.30 8.26
N PHE A 296 3.96 2.78 8.56
CA PHE A 296 5.08 3.53 9.06
C PHE A 296 6.08 3.71 7.93
N ILE A 297 6.44 4.96 7.64
CA ILE A 297 7.44 5.33 6.64
C ILE A 297 8.63 5.90 7.40
N ASP A 298 9.78 5.29 7.21
CA ASP A 298 11.00 5.71 7.87
C ASP A 298 11.49 7.09 7.39
N GLU A 299 12.12 7.86 8.29
CA GLU A 299 12.76 9.15 7.99
C GLU A 299 13.74 9.02 6.83
N HIS A 300 14.53 7.95 6.77
CA HIS A 300 15.47 7.76 5.67
C HIS A 300 14.76 7.58 4.33
N THR A 301 13.60 6.91 4.30
CA THR A 301 12.80 6.79 3.08
C THR A 301 12.35 8.16 2.60
N VAL A 302 11.88 9.01 3.51
CA VAL A 302 11.51 10.40 3.21
C VAL A 302 12.72 11.18 2.69
N GLN A 303 13.86 11.07 3.37
CA GLN A 303 15.12 11.72 3.00
C GLN A 303 15.59 11.29 1.60
N SER A 304 15.48 10.00 1.28
CA SER A 304 15.86 9.43 -0.02
C SER A 304 14.98 9.94 -1.16
N ILE A 305 13.66 10.03 -0.94
CA ILE A 305 12.71 10.58 -1.91
C ILE A 305 13.05 12.05 -2.22
N ILE A 306 13.36 12.83 -1.20
CA ILE A 306 13.67 14.26 -1.35
C ILE A 306 15.03 14.47 -2.02
N ALA A 307 16.03 13.66 -1.68
CA ALA A 307 17.31 13.68 -2.37
C ALA A 307 17.17 13.35 -3.85
N ALA A 308 16.38 12.33 -4.19
CA ALA A 308 16.09 12.01 -5.58
C ALA A 308 15.34 13.14 -6.30
N ALA A 309 14.39 13.80 -5.63
CA ALA A 309 13.68 14.95 -6.18
C ALA A 309 14.63 16.14 -6.45
N HIS A 310 15.60 16.38 -5.57
CA HIS A 310 16.67 17.36 -5.75
C HIS A 310 17.50 17.05 -7.00
N PHE A 311 18.06 15.84 -7.10
CA PHE A 311 18.93 15.46 -8.23
C PHE A 311 18.18 15.38 -9.57
N ALA A 312 16.89 15.07 -9.55
CA ALA A 312 16.02 15.14 -10.72
C ALA A 312 15.66 16.58 -11.14
N GLY A 313 16.08 17.60 -10.38
CA GLY A 313 15.79 19.01 -10.68
C GLY A 313 14.35 19.44 -10.37
N HIS A 314 13.58 18.65 -9.60
CA HIS A 314 12.20 18.98 -9.23
C HIS A 314 12.13 20.10 -8.18
N LEU A 315 13.22 20.35 -7.46
CA LEU A 315 13.35 21.46 -6.49
C LEU A 315 13.95 22.73 -7.12
N LYS A 316 13.66 22.94 -8.40
CA LYS A 316 14.03 24.12 -9.18
C LYS A 316 12.77 24.77 -9.73
N THR A 317 12.57 26.05 -9.46
CA THR A 317 11.38 26.81 -9.87
C THR A 317 11.74 28.20 -10.36
N LYS A 318 10.98 28.72 -11.33
CA LYS A 318 11.07 30.10 -11.79
C LYS A 318 9.87 30.86 -11.22
N ILE A 319 10.15 31.89 -10.44
CA ILE A 319 9.18 32.77 -9.81
C ILE A 319 9.09 34.03 -10.66
N GLU A 320 7.90 34.27 -11.19
CA GLU A 320 7.53 35.48 -11.91
C GLU A 320 6.38 36.14 -11.17
N SER A 321 6.48 37.45 -10.91
CA SER A 321 5.49 38.17 -10.13
C SER A 321 5.39 39.63 -10.57
N PRO A 322 4.19 40.22 -10.60
CA PRO A 322 4.04 41.65 -10.87
C PRO A 322 4.75 42.55 -9.85
N PHE A 323 5.03 42.04 -8.65
CA PHE A 323 5.78 42.75 -7.61
C PHE A 323 7.28 42.84 -7.92
N LEU A 324 7.82 41.95 -8.75
CA LEU A 324 9.22 41.91 -9.14
C LEU A 324 9.54 42.93 -10.26
N LYS A 325 8.90 44.10 -10.25
CA LYS A 325 9.17 45.18 -11.22
C LYS A 325 10.00 46.29 -10.59
N THR A 326 10.96 46.83 -11.34
CA THR A 326 11.79 47.93 -10.85
C THR A 326 11.13 49.30 -11.02
N SER A 327 10.09 49.40 -11.85
CA SER A 327 9.29 50.62 -12.03
C SER A 327 7.79 50.30 -11.96
N CYS A 328 7.06 51.00 -11.10
CA CYS A 328 5.61 50.89 -10.95
C CYS A 328 5.01 52.13 -10.28
N ASP A 329 3.69 52.32 -10.43
CA ASP A 329 2.97 53.47 -9.84
C ASP A 329 2.52 53.23 -8.38
N VAL A 330 2.49 51.97 -7.91
CA VAL A 330 1.93 51.59 -6.60
C VAL A 330 2.97 50.91 -5.69
N LEU A 331 3.10 49.58 -5.76
CA LEU A 331 4.00 48.80 -4.91
C LEU A 331 4.72 47.73 -5.75
N CYS A 332 6.04 47.84 -5.81
CA CYS A 332 6.92 46.88 -6.47
C CYS A 332 8.33 46.93 -5.86
N ILE A 333 9.20 45.99 -6.25
CA ILE A 333 10.53 45.87 -5.69
C ILE A 333 11.35 47.16 -5.85
N GLY A 334 11.16 47.93 -6.93
CA GLY A 334 11.84 49.21 -7.11
C GLY A 334 11.41 50.31 -6.14
N THR A 335 10.15 50.32 -5.70
CA THR A 335 9.69 51.27 -4.66
C THR A 335 10.23 50.91 -3.28
N VAL A 336 10.49 49.63 -3.06
CA VAL A 336 10.97 49.11 -1.78
C VAL A 336 12.50 49.14 -1.70
N LEU A 337 13.16 48.89 -2.82
CA LEU A 337 14.61 48.92 -3.02
C LEU A 337 14.97 49.93 -4.11
N PRO A 338 14.97 51.24 -3.79
CA PRO A 338 15.22 52.29 -4.77
C PRO A 338 16.60 52.16 -5.44
N GLU A 339 17.61 51.66 -4.71
CA GLU A 339 18.95 51.37 -5.24
C GLU A 339 18.89 50.42 -6.46
N LEU A 340 17.99 49.43 -6.41
CA LEU A 340 17.79 48.47 -7.50
C LEU A 340 17.05 49.11 -8.68
N ALA A 341 16.13 50.04 -8.42
CA ALA A 341 15.42 50.79 -9.45
C ALA A 341 16.34 51.74 -10.23
N GLU A 342 17.29 52.38 -9.53
CA GLU A 342 18.29 53.26 -10.13
C GLU A 342 19.26 52.49 -11.02
N GLN A 343 19.73 51.33 -10.58
CA GLN A 343 20.69 50.51 -11.32
C GLN A 343 20.03 49.73 -12.48
N VAL A 344 18.77 49.31 -12.32
CA VAL A 344 18.05 48.49 -13.31
C VAL A 344 16.68 49.10 -13.62
N PRO A 345 16.61 50.26 -14.28
CA PRO A 345 15.35 50.97 -14.48
C PRO A 345 14.44 50.29 -15.52
N ASN A 346 13.12 50.34 -15.26
CA ASN A 346 12.06 49.89 -16.17
C ASN A 346 12.18 48.43 -16.63
N ARG A 347 12.46 47.51 -15.69
CA ARG A 347 12.58 46.07 -15.95
C ARG A 347 11.65 45.25 -15.08
N THR A 348 11.32 44.06 -15.57
CA THR A 348 10.70 43.01 -14.79
C THR A 348 11.78 42.02 -14.40
N LEU A 349 11.81 41.61 -13.14
CA LEU A 349 12.75 40.63 -12.62
C LEU A 349 12.06 39.27 -12.56
N SER A 350 12.81 38.23 -12.90
CA SER A 350 12.42 36.86 -12.63
C SER A 350 13.46 36.21 -11.71
N VAL A 351 12.99 35.39 -10.77
CA VAL A 351 13.86 34.73 -9.80
C VAL A 351 13.80 33.24 -10.06
N GLU A 352 14.94 32.64 -10.34
CA GLU A 352 15.08 31.19 -10.40
C GLU A 352 15.61 30.70 -9.05
N ALA A 353 14.76 29.98 -8.33
CA ALA A 353 15.13 29.34 -7.07
C ALA A 353 15.49 27.88 -7.34
N ALA A 354 16.63 27.44 -6.83
CA ALA A 354 17.07 26.05 -6.92
C ALA A 354 17.79 25.65 -5.64
N THR A 355 17.52 24.45 -5.14
CA THR A 355 18.30 23.87 -4.05
C THR A 355 19.74 23.58 -4.49
N LEU A 356 20.72 23.93 -3.65
CA LEU A 356 22.14 23.66 -3.89
C LEU A 356 22.54 22.25 -3.46
N SER A 357 21.90 21.73 -2.42
CA SER A 357 22.05 20.37 -1.92
C SER A 357 20.68 19.76 -1.60
N PRO A 358 20.57 18.43 -1.48
CA PRO A 358 19.37 17.78 -0.95
C PRO A 358 18.96 18.41 0.39
N PRO A 359 17.68 18.81 0.57
CA PRO A 359 17.17 19.22 1.86
C PRO A 359 17.34 18.09 2.88
N VAL A 360 17.68 18.42 4.13
CA VAL A 360 17.77 17.45 5.23
C VAL A 360 16.50 17.54 6.06
N ILE A 361 15.86 16.39 6.30
CA ILE A 361 14.65 16.28 7.12
C ILE A 361 14.94 15.51 8.40
N ASP A 362 14.53 16.09 9.52
CA ASP A 362 14.51 15.45 10.84
C ASP A 362 13.06 15.37 11.33
N LEU A 363 12.52 14.17 11.44
CA LEU A 363 11.16 13.89 11.88
C LEU A 363 11.12 13.85 13.41
N GLN A 364 10.39 14.80 13.99
CA GLN A 364 10.18 14.93 15.43
C GLN A 364 8.71 14.73 15.77
N GLN A 365 8.41 14.52 17.06
CA GLN A 365 7.02 14.34 17.49
C GLN A 365 6.13 15.53 17.09
N GLY A 366 5.21 15.29 16.14
CA GLY A 366 4.23 16.25 15.63
C GLY A 366 4.73 17.22 14.54
N ARG A 367 6.01 17.22 14.18
CA ARG A 367 6.58 18.15 13.19
C ARG A 367 7.85 17.60 12.54
N ALA A 368 8.12 18.00 11.31
CA ALA A 368 9.39 17.78 10.64
C ALA A 368 10.22 19.07 10.66
N LEU A 369 11.49 18.99 11.05
CA LEU A 369 12.44 20.08 10.92
C LEU A 369 13.17 19.92 9.59
N VAL A 370 13.17 20.97 8.77
CA VAL A 370 13.73 20.93 7.42
C VAL A 370 14.82 21.96 7.29
N TYR A 371 16.00 21.50 6.88
CA TYR A 371 17.15 22.32 6.56
C TYR A 371 17.32 22.37 5.05
N LEU A 372 17.29 23.59 4.51
CA LEU A 372 17.28 23.84 3.08
C LEU A 372 18.37 24.85 2.72
N ASN A 373 19.28 24.43 1.84
CA ASN A 373 20.27 25.31 1.23
C ASN A 373 19.92 25.52 -0.24
N ALA A 374 19.67 26.76 -0.63
CA ALA A 374 19.19 27.13 -1.95
C ALA A 374 19.96 28.32 -2.53
N SER A 375 19.95 28.43 -3.84
CA SER A 375 20.39 29.59 -4.60
C SER A 375 19.21 30.28 -5.25
N LEU A 376 19.18 31.60 -5.17
CA LEU A 376 18.27 32.48 -5.88
C LEU A 376 19.06 33.24 -6.95
N ASN A 377 18.81 32.90 -8.20
CA ASN A 377 19.38 33.58 -9.36
C ASN A 377 18.36 34.57 -9.90
N VAL A 378 18.70 35.85 -9.92
CA VAL A 378 17.81 36.91 -10.40
C VAL A 378 18.18 37.29 -11.82
N PHE A 379 17.18 37.39 -12.69
CA PHE A 379 17.31 37.78 -14.09
C PHE A 379 16.47 39.03 -14.37
N ALA A 380 16.97 39.92 -15.23
CA ALA A 380 16.22 41.07 -15.70
C ALA A 380 15.64 40.82 -17.09
N GLU A 381 14.40 41.23 -17.28
CA GLU A 381 13.67 41.18 -18.54
C GLU A 381 13.23 42.60 -18.96
N PRO A 382 13.68 43.11 -20.13
CA PRO A 382 14.65 42.49 -21.04
C PRO A 382 16.07 42.33 -20.40
N PRO A 383 16.97 41.52 -20.99
CA PRO A 383 18.34 41.38 -20.50
C PRO A 383 19.12 42.70 -20.51
N LEU A 384 20.11 42.82 -19.63
CA LEU A 384 21.05 43.94 -19.61
C LEU A 384 22.13 43.71 -20.68
N LYS A 385 22.41 44.71 -21.52
CA LYS A 385 23.36 44.58 -22.65
C LYS A 385 24.79 44.24 -22.21
N SER A 386 25.15 44.54 -20.96
CA SER A 386 26.48 44.35 -20.38
C SER A 386 26.57 43.12 -19.47
N VAL A 387 25.48 42.37 -19.27
CA VAL A 387 25.43 41.25 -18.31
C VAL A 387 24.90 40.02 -19.01
N GLU A 388 25.75 39.01 -19.18
CA GLU A 388 25.32 37.65 -19.56
C GLU A 388 24.92 36.86 -18.31
N GLY A 389 23.73 36.23 -18.36
CA GLY A 389 23.21 35.35 -17.32
C GLY A 389 22.49 36.08 -16.18
N SER A 390 22.55 35.51 -14.97
CA SER A 390 21.96 36.12 -13.77
C SER A 390 22.66 37.43 -13.43
N MET A 391 21.86 38.40 -13.03
CA MET A 391 22.33 39.72 -12.61
C MET A 391 22.74 39.74 -11.13
N LEU A 392 22.11 38.87 -10.34
CA LEU A 392 22.31 38.70 -8.91
C LEU A 392 22.21 37.23 -8.56
N THR A 393 23.10 36.75 -7.69
CA THR A 393 23.09 35.38 -7.17
C THR A 393 23.17 35.44 -5.65
N ILE A 394 22.14 34.93 -4.98
CA ILE A 394 22.03 34.90 -3.51
C ILE A 394 21.98 33.44 -3.06
N ASN A 395 22.82 33.06 -2.11
CA ASN A 395 22.66 31.80 -1.38
C ASN A 395 21.78 32.03 -0.17
N VAL A 396 20.85 31.11 0.07
CA VAL A 396 19.89 31.17 1.16
C VAL A 396 19.93 29.87 1.94
N GLU A 397 20.24 29.98 3.22
CA GLU A 397 20.16 28.90 4.18
C GLU A 397 18.91 29.11 5.03
N THR A 398 17.99 28.16 4.98
CA THR A 398 16.72 28.25 5.69
C THR A 398 16.48 27.03 6.56
N GLU A 399 15.89 27.27 7.72
CA GLU A 399 15.42 26.29 8.66
C GLU A 399 13.94 26.56 8.92
N PHE A 400 13.09 25.57 8.68
CA PHE A 400 11.66 25.68 8.93
C PHE A 400 11.07 24.40 9.51
N THR A 401 9.97 24.56 10.22
CA THR A 401 9.16 23.43 10.67
C THR A 401 8.05 23.17 9.67
N LEU A 402 7.86 21.91 9.32
CA LEU A 402 6.78 21.42 8.47
C LEU A 402 5.85 20.58 9.34
N THR A 403 4.57 20.91 9.33
CA THR A 403 3.50 20.07 9.84
C THR A 403 2.66 19.58 8.68
N MET A 404 2.10 18.38 8.78
CA MET A 404 1.35 17.76 7.69
C MET A 404 -0.03 17.34 8.18
N GLU A 405 -1.05 17.56 7.37
CA GLU A 405 -2.43 17.17 7.65
C GLU A 405 -3.02 16.51 6.41
N MET A 406 -3.78 15.43 6.59
CA MET A 406 -4.55 14.84 5.49
C MET A 406 -5.93 15.48 5.39
N ARG A 407 -6.28 16.03 4.22
CA ARG A 407 -7.62 16.55 3.90
C ARG A 407 -8.07 16.06 2.53
N ASN A 408 -9.23 15.40 2.47
CA ASN A 408 -9.83 14.90 1.22
C ASN A 408 -8.85 14.03 0.40
N LYS A 409 -8.18 13.07 1.05
CA LYS A 409 -7.15 12.20 0.44
C LYS A 409 -5.93 12.93 -0.15
N ARG A 410 -5.72 14.18 0.25
CA ARG A 410 -4.54 14.96 -0.12
C ARG A 410 -3.80 15.35 1.14
N VAL A 411 -2.48 15.23 1.09
CA VAL A 411 -1.63 15.75 2.15
C VAL A 411 -1.45 17.25 1.92
N LYS A 412 -1.72 18.03 2.95
CA LYS A 412 -1.39 19.45 3.03
C LYS A 412 -0.22 19.62 3.98
N GLY A 413 0.73 20.46 3.59
CA GLY A 413 1.85 20.85 4.44
C GLY A 413 1.66 22.29 4.90
N TYR A 414 1.94 22.56 6.17
CA TYR A 414 2.03 23.90 6.71
C TYR A 414 3.45 24.13 7.17
N ILE A 415 4.10 25.15 6.64
CA ILE A 415 5.45 25.53 7.05
C ILE A 415 5.41 26.69 8.03
N ASN A 416 6.38 26.71 8.92
CA ASN A 416 6.66 27.85 9.79
C ASN A 416 8.17 28.07 9.82
N MET A 417 8.61 29.18 9.24
CA MET A 417 10.02 29.55 9.12
C MET A 417 10.61 29.83 10.51
N ILE A 418 11.73 29.18 10.85
CA ILE A 418 12.45 29.43 12.10
C ILE A 418 13.55 30.46 11.85
N ASN A 419 14.36 30.22 10.83
CA ASN A 419 15.52 31.04 10.51
C ASN A 419 15.74 31.05 8.99
N ALA A 420 16.13 32.21 8.46
CA ALA A 420 16.52 32.38 7.08
C ALA A 420 17.70 33.33 7.02
N GLN A 421 18.82 32.86 6.49
CA GLN A 421 20.04 33.63 6.30
C GLN A 421 20.38 33.66 4.82
N ALA A 422 20.79 34.84 4.36
CA ALA A 422 21.04 35.10 2.96
C ALA A 422 22.45 35.64 2.79
N ASN A 423 23.19 35.15 1.80
CA ASN A 423 24.54 35.61 1.50
C ASN A 423 24.62 35.97 0.02
N LEU A 424 25.02 37.21 -0.27
CA LEU A 424 25.26 37.64 -1.66
C LEU A 424 26.52 36.96 -2.18
N VAL A 425 26.38 36.14 -3.21
CA VAL A 425 27.50 35.41 -3.83
C VAL A 425 28.09 36.23 -4.98
N ASP A 426 27.22 36.73 -5.86
CA ASP A 426 27.63 37.49 -7.04
C ASP A 426 26.62 38.62 -7.33
N SER A 427 27.13 39.77 -7.74
CA SER A 427 26.33 40.92 -8.17
C SER A 427 27.02 41.62 -9.32
N LYS A 428 26.37 41.59 -10.49
CA LYS A 428 26.87 42.26 -11.71
C LYS A 428 26.28 43.66 -11.90
N VAL A 429 25.46 44.11 -10.95
CA VAL A 429 24.64 45.32 -11.06
C VAL A 429 25.12 46.44 -10.13
N GLY A 430 26.05 46.15 -9.22
CA GLY A 430 26.63 47.11 -8.28
C GLY A 430 26.77 46.51 -6.89
N LEU A 431 27.29 47.30 -5.94
CA LEU A 431 27.37 46.90 -4.54
C LEU A 431 25.96 46.95 -3.93
N MET A 432 25.40 45.81 -3.57
CA MET A 432 24.19 45.73 -2.76
C MET A 432 24.57 45.55 -1.29
N SER A 433 23.89 46.28 -0.41
CA SER A 433 24.07 46.11 1.03
C SER A 433 23.51 44.77 1.50
N GLN A 434 24.13 44.16 2.53
CA GLN A 434 23.61 42.93 3.14
C GLN A 434 22.17 43.10 3.64
N LYS A 435 21.81 44.29 4.16
CA LYS A 435 20.44 44.61 4.61
C LYS A 435 19.42 44.50 3.48
N THR A 436 19.80 44.88 2.26
CA THR A 436 18.96 44.77 1.07
C THR A 436 18.71 43.30 0.71
N VAL A 437 19.73 42.45 0.87
CA VAL A 437 19.68 41.01 0.61
C VAL A 437 18.81 40.29 1.65
N ASP A 438 19.01 40.60 2.94
CA ASP A 438 18.20 40.06 4.03
C ASP A 438 16.73 40.43 3.87
N PHE A 439 16.46 41.68 3.45
CA PHE A 439 15.11 42.14 3.17
C PHE A 439 14.44 41.38 2.01
N LEU A 440 15.18 41.10 0.92
CA LEU A 440 14.67 40.30 -0.19
C LEU A 440 14.26 38.90 0.25
N VAL A 441 15.07 38.27 1.11
CA VAL A 441 14.77 36.93 1.62
C VAL A 441 13.57 36.94 2.55
N ASN A 442 13.48 37.91 3.45
CA ASN A 442 12.30 38.06 4.31
C ASN A 442 11.01 38.24 3.48
N MET A 443 11.05 39.05 2.43
CA MET A 443 9.94 39.22 1.48
C MET A 443 9.66 37.97 0.63
N SER A 444 10.62 37.07 0.49
CA SER A 444 10.44 35.80 -0.24
C SER A 444 9.74 34.71 0.57
N THR A 445 9.65 34.84 1.90
CA THR A 445 9.07 33.82 2.79
C THR A 445 7.65 33.38 2.38
N PRO A 446 6.71 34.29 2.04
CA PRO A 446 5.38 33.89 1.55
C PRO A 446 5.42 33.08 0.26
N PHE A 447 6.41 33.30 -0.61
CA PHE A 447 6.56 32.53 -1.85
C PHE A 447 7.09 31.12 -1.57
N LEU A 448 7.86 30.92 -0.49
CA LEU A 448 8.26 29.59 -0.04
C LEU A 448 7.07 28.83 0.54
N GLU A 449 6.18 29.50 1.29
CA GLU A 449 4.92 28.91 1.76
C GLU A 449 4.06 28.42 0.59
N ASP A 450 3.87 29.27 -0.41
CA ASP A 450 3.15 28.92 -1.64
C ASP A 450 3.85 27.79 -2.43
N ALA A 451 5.18 27.80 -2.52
CA ALA A 451 5.94 26.77 -3.22
C ALA A 451 5.83 25.41 -2.52
N VAL A 452 5.85 25.38 -1.18
CA VAL A 452 5.69 24.15 -0.40
C VAL A 452 4.24 23.66 -0.48
N ASP A 453 3.23 24.55 -0.42
CA ASP A 453 1.84 24.15 -0.65
C ASP A 453 1.64 23.66 -2.10
N VAL A 454 2.37 24.20 -3.07
CA VAL A 454 2.37 23.69 -4.44
C VAL A 454 3.07 22.33 -4.54
N LEU A 455 4.18 22.10 -3.86
CA LEU A 455 4.91 20.82 -3.91
C LEU A 455 4.18 19.70 -3.16
N ILE A 456 3.71 19.97 -1.94
CA ILE A 456 3.00 19.01 -1.08
C ILE A 456 1.53 18.92 -1.49
N GLY A 457 0.86 20.06 -1.65
CA GLY A 457 -0.58 20.17 -1.93
C GLY A 457 -1.00 19.84 -3.37
N ARG A 458 -0.09 19.83 -4.36
CA ARG A 458 -0.37 19.22 -5.69
C ARG A 458 -0.43 17.70 -5.66
N GLY A 459 -0.23 17.08 -4.50
CA GLY A 459 -0.51 15.69 -4.28
C GLY A 459 0.72 14.85 -4.51
N LEU A 460 1.42 14.59 -3.42
CA LEU A 460 1.61 13.19 -3.06
C LEU A 460 0.19 12.58 -2.96
N ILE A 461 -0.35 12.19 -4.12
CA ILE A 461 -1.39 11.18 -4.13
C ILE A 461 -0.67 10.00 -3.52
N VAL A 462 -1.01 9.67 -2.27
CA VAL A 462 -0.74 8.34 -1.74
C VAL A 462 -1.57 7.45 -2.66
N ALA A 463 -0.99 7.08 -3.81
CA ALA A 463 -1.59 6.11 -4.71
C ALA A 463 -1.81 4.91 -3.81
N ASP A 464 -3.07 4.50 -3.62
CA ASP A 464 -3.45 3.46 -2.68
C ASP A 464 -2.44 2.32 -2.86
N PRO A 465 -1.49 2.11 -1.93
CA PRO A 465 -0.41 1.15 -2.14
C PRO A 465 -0.97 -0.26 -2.36
N PHE A 466 -2.23 -0.42 -1.94
CA PHE A 466 -2.98 -1.64 -1.87
C PHE A 466 -4.08 -1.74 -2.92
N GLN A 467 -4.27 -0.73 -3.79
CA GLN A 467 -5.39 -0.67 -4.76
C GLN A 467 -6.80 -0.76 -4.12
N PHE A 468 -6.90 -0.72 -2.79
CA PHE A 468 -8.17 -0.76 -2.07
C PHE A 468 -8.52 0.63 -1.58
N PRO A 469 -9.75 1.12 -1.82
CA PRO A 469 -10.14 2.43 -1.34
C PRO A 469 -10.04 2.51 0.18
N SER A 470 -9.29 3.48 0.69
CA SER A 470 -9.18 3.81 2.11
C SER A 470 -10.18 4.90 2.53
N THR A 471 -10.48 4.95 3.83
CA THR A 471 -11.30 5.97 4.51
C THR A 471 -10.76 6.29 5.90
N ASN A 472 -11.21 7.40 6.49
CA ASN A 472 -10.78 7.88 7.82
C ASN A 472 -9.26 8.00 7.96
N GLU A 473 -8.61 8.46 6.90
CA GLU A 473 -7.17 8.52 6.81
C GLU A 473 -6.61 9.59 7.76
N HIS A 474 -5.61 9.23 8.54
CA HIS A 474 -4.92 10.10 9.48
C HIS A 474 -3.42 10.02 9.24
N LEU A 475 -2.76 11.18 9.11
CA LEU A 475 -1.31 11.27 8.94
C LEU A 475 -0.73 12.00 10.15
N SER A 476 0.28 11.41 10.77
CA SER A 476 0.98 11.97 11.93
C SER A 476 2.48 11.81 11.78
N ILE A 477 3.22 12.77 12.33
CA ILE A 477 4.68 12.77 12.36
C ILE A 477 5.11 12.33 13.76
N HIS A 478 5.98 11.33 13.82
CA HIS A 478 6.59 10.82 15.03
C HIS A 478 8.10 10.93 14.93
N ASP A 479 8.77 10.71 16.06
CA ASP A 479 10.23 10.64 16.09
C ASP A 479 10.73 9.58 15.10
N LYS A 480 11.52 10.01 14.11
CA LYS A 480 12.11 9.19 13.05
C LYS A 480 11.14 8.47 12.10
N CYS A 481 9.83 8.71 12.16
CA CYS A 481 8.92 8.09 11.19
C CYS A 481 7.64 8.91 10.94
N LEU A 482 7.08 8.76 9.73
CA LEU A 482 5.72 9.16 9.41
C LEU A 482 4.77 7.99 9.63
N ARG A 483 3.65 8.23 10.30
CA ARG A 483 2.61 7.24 10.54
C ARG A 483 1.34 7.63 9.79
N TRP A 484 0.89 6.75 8.92
CA TRP A 484 -0.39 6.85 8.23
C TRP A 484 -1.34 5.76 8.71
N GLU A 485 -2.53 6.13 9.16
CA GLU A 485 -3.54 5.21 9.69
C GLU A 485 -4.79 5.31 8.81
N ALA A 486 -5.43 4.19 8.49
CA ALA A 486 -6.62 4.18 7.64
C ALA A 486 -7.52 2.97 7.87
N ASP A 487 -8.80 3.13 7.53
CA ASP A 487 -9.78 2.04 7.43
C ASP A 487 -9.91 1.61 5.96
N ILE A 488 -9.79 0.30 5.70
CA ILE A 488 -9.90 -0.25 4.34
C ILE A 488 -11.36 -0.48 4.01
N VAL A 489 -11.79 -0.03 2.83
CA VAL A 489 -13.09 -0.39 2.27
C VAL A 489 -12.88 -1.52 1.26
N MET A 490 -13.20 -2.74 1.68
CA MET A 490 -13.15 -3.89 0.78
C MET A 490 -14.22 -3.74 -0.32
N PRO A 491 -13.87 -3.86 -1.61
CA PRO A 491 -14.85 -3.72 -2.68
C PRO A 491 -15.92 -4.80 -2.55
N THR A 492 -17.19 -4.41 -2.68
CA THR A 492 -18.28 -5.39 -2.73
C THR A 492 -18.08 -6.29 -3.95
N VAL A 493 -18.01 -7.60 -3.72
CA VAL A 493 -17.57 -8.63 -4.68
C VAL A 493 -18.33 -8.66 -6.02
N VAL A 494 -19.46 -7.94 -6.15
CA VAL A 494 -20.21 -7.77 -7.39
C VAL A 494 -19.32 -7.25 -8.55
N ALA A 495 -18.22 -6.54 -8.27
CA ALA A 495 -17.30 -6.07 -9.31
C ALA A 495 -16.42 -7.17 -9.94
N HIS A 496 -16.32 -8.37 -9.34
CA HIS A 496 -15.44 -9.45 -9.81
C HIS A 496 -16.17 -10.65 -10.42
N THR A 497 -17.49 -10.58 -10.64
CA THR A 497 -18.29 -11.70 -11.18
C THR A 497 -17.99 -12.07 -12.64
N ASN A 498 -17.12 -11.35 -13.34
CA ASN A 498 -16.72 -11.70 -14.71
C ASN A 498 -15.68 -12.83 -14.81
N VAL A 499 -15.34 -13.51 -13.69
CA VAL A 499 -14.24 -14.50 -13.63
C VAL A 499 -14.71 -15.93 -13.31
N PHE A 500 -16.02 -16.16 -13.11
CA PHE A 500 -16.56 -17.50 -12.83
C PHE A 500 -17.14 -18.20 -14.06
#